data_AF-A0A537QQE4-F1
#
_entry.id   AF-A0A537QQE4-F1
#
_cell.length_a   1.000
_cell.length_b   1.000
_cell.length_c   1.000
_cell.angle_alpha   90.00
_cell.angle_beta   90.00
_cell.angle_gamma   90.00
#
_symmetry.space_group_name_H-M   'P 1'
#
loop_
_entity.id
_entity.type
_entity.pdbx_description
1 polymer ?
#
loop_
_entity_poly.entity_id
_entity_poly.type
_entity_poly.pdbx_seq_one_letter_code
_entity_poly.pdbx_strand_id
1 'polypeptide(L)' 'MGDVASARLFYERAAEAGDGQAALRLGETYDPNFLERAKLRAIKGDPKTAASWYWRAKELGVAEADILLKGVTK' A
#
# COMPACT_ATOMS: atom_id res chain seq x y z
N MET A 1 19.13 4.82 -6.59
CA MET A 1 18.23 3.67 -6.37
C MET A 1 17.34 4.05 -5.21
N GLY A 2 16.08 4.44 -5.49
CA GLY A 2 15.11 4.65 -4.43
C GLY A 2 14.79 3.30 -3.81
N ASP A 3 15.23 3.08 -2.58
CA ASP A 3 15.12 1.79 -1.93
C ASP A 3 13.66 1.59 -1.47
N VAL A 4 12.91 0.79 -2.24
CA VAL A 4 11.49 0.52 -1.96
C VAL A 4 11.32 -0.11 -0.58
N ALA A 5 12.32 -0.84 -0.08
CA ALA A 5 12.30 -1.38 1.28
C ALA A 5 12.36 -0.27 2.35
N SER A 6 13.20 0.74 2.14
CA SER A 6 13.29 1.91 3.03
C SER A 6 11.99 2.72 3.03
N ALA A 7 11.37 2.90 1.87
CA ALA A 7 10.05 3.55 1.77
C ALA A 7 8.97 2.75 2.51
N ARG A 8 8.98 1.42 2.38
CA ARG A 8 8.04 0.54 3.10
C ARG A 8 8.17 0.67 4.61
N LEU A 9 9.40 0.61 5.13
CA LEU A 9 9.66 0.79 6.57
C LEU A 9 9.20 2.16 7.09
N PHE A 10 9.40 3.22 6.31
CA PHE A 10 8.95 4.56 6.68
C PHE A 10 7.42 4.64 6.76
N TYR A 11 6.71 4.15 5.74
CA TYR A 11 5.26 4.14 5.72
C TYR A 11 4.66 3.20 6.77
N GLU A 12 5.32 2.06 7.05
CA GLU A 12 4.89 1.12 8.09
C GLU A 12 4.85 1.81 9.45
N ARG A 13 5.96 2.45 9.83
CA ARG A 13 6.03 3.17 11.10
C ARG A 13 5.00 4.29 11.21
N ALA A 14 4.73 5.02 10.13
CA ALA A 14 3.71 6.07 10.12
C ALA A 14 2.29 5.48 10.19
N ALA A 15 2.02 4.38 9.48
CA ALA A 15 0.75 3.65 9.55
C ALA A 15 0.47 3.10 10.95
N GLU A 16 1.50 2.58 11.62
CA GLU A 16 1.42 2.15 13.01
C GLU A 16 1.17 3.32 13.97
N ALA A 17 1.69 4.51 13.66
CA ALA A 17 1.40 5.74 14.39
C ALA A 17 -0.01 6.33 14.13
N GLY A 18 -0.81 5.69 13.26
CA GLY A 18 -2.17 6.11 12.93
C GLY A 18 -2.30 6.95 11.66
N ASP A 19 -1.25 7.07 10.86
CA ASP A 19 -1.32 7.74 9.56
C ASP A 19 -1.97 6.84 8.51
N GLY A 20 -3.24 7.10 8.22
CA GLY A 20 -3.98 6.34 7.20
C GLY A 20 -3.43 6.53 5.79
N GLN A 21 -2.84 7.68 5.47
CA GLN A 21 -2.23 7.92 4.16
C GLN A 21 -0.95 7.09 4.01
N ALA A 22 -0.16 6.97 5.08
CA ALA A 22 0.99 6.08 5.09
C ALA A 22 0.57 4.62 4.89
N ALA A 23 -0.49 4.16 5.55
CA ALA A 23 -1.04 2.81 5.34
C ALA A 23 -1.47 2.60 3.87
N LEU A 24 -2.11 3.59 3.24
CA LEU A 24 -2.49 3.52 1.82
C LEU A 24 -1.25 3.40 0.92
N ARG A 25 -0.26 4.28 1.12
CA ARG A 25 0.99 4.30 0.34
C ARG A 25 1.77 3.01 0.51
N LEU A 26 1.77 2.43 1.70
CA LEU A 26 2.38 1.13 1.96
C LEU A 26 1.68 0.05 1.15
N GLY A 27 0.35 0.01 1.17
CA GLY A 27 -0.46 -0.91 0.37
C GLY A 27 -0.15 -0.82 -1.13
N GLU A 28 -0.03 0.39 -1.67
CA GLU A 28 0.33 0.61 -3.08
C GLU A 28 1.69 0.02 -3.45
N THR A 29 2.68 0.06 -2.55
CA THR A 29 3.99 -0.57 -2.81
C THR A 29 3.93 -2.09 -2.88
N TYR A 30 2.88 -2.71 -2.34
CA TYR A 30 2.63 -4.14 -2.42
C TYR A 30 1.58 -4.50 -3.49
N ASP A 31 0.81 -3.53 -3.99
CA ASP A 31 -0.24 -3.77 -4.96
C ASP A 31 0.34 -4.04 -6.36
N PRO A 32 0.18 -5.26 -6.92
CA PRO A 32 0.71 -5.59 -8.24
C PRO A 32 0.11 -4.72 -9.34
N ASN A 33 -1.14 -4.30 -9.23
CA ASN A 33 -1.78 -3.42 -10.22
C ASN A 33 -1.18 -2.01 -10.16
N PHE A 34 -0.83 -1.53 -8.98
CA PHE A 34 -0.13 -0.25 -8.83
C PHE A 34 1.30 -0.34 -9.36
N LEU A 35 2.05 -1.38 -8.98
CA LEU A 35 3.42 -1.60 -9.45
C LEU A 35 3.50 -1.74 -10.97
N GLU A 36 2.53 -2.41 -11.60
CA GLU A 36 2.44 -2.50 -13.06
C GLU A 36 2.22 -1.12 -13.71
N ARG A 37 1.27 -0.34 -13.18
CA ARG A 37 1.00 1.04 -13.65
C ARG A 37 2.21 1.96 -13.46
N ALA A 38 2.92 1.81 -12.35
CA ALA A 38 4.14 2.54 -12.04
C ALA A 38 5.38 2.04 -12.81
N LYS A 39 5.24 1.01 -13.66
CA LYS A 39 6.34 0.33 -14.38
C LYS A 39 7.42 -0.24 -13.45
N LEU A 40 7.05 -0.52 -12.20
CA LEU A 40 7.90 -1.11 -11.16
C LEU A 40 7.80 -2.64 -11.15
N ARG A 41 7.84 -3.27 -12.33
CA ARG A 41 7.70 -4.73 -12.50
C ARG A 41 8.81 -5.55 -11.83
N ALA A 42 9.95 -4.92 -11.54
CA ALA A 42 11.05 -5.53 -10.80
C ALA A 42 10.75 -5.72 -9.31
N ILE A 43 9.74 -5.02 -8.78
CA ILE A 43 9.33 -5.12 -7.37
C ILE A 43 8.27 -6.21 -7.25
N LYS A 44 8.50 -7.16 -6.35
CA LYS A 44 7.51 -8.18 -6.03
C LYS A 44 6.36 -7.54 -5.23
N GLY A 45 5.18 -7.49 -5.86
CA GLY A 45 3.93 -7.19 -5.18
C GLY A 45 3.42 -8.38 -4.38
N ASP A 46 2.61 -8.10 -3.36
CA ASP A 46 1.87 -9.07 -2.57
C ASP A 46 0.43 -8.55 -2.35
N PRO A 47 -0.57 -9.05 -3.10
CA PRO A 47 -1.92 -8.51 -3.04
C PRO A 47 -2.60 -8.71 -1.67
N LYS A 48 -2.20 -9.73 -0.89
CA LYS A 48 -2.75 -9.97 0.45
C LYS A 48 -2.24 -8.92 1.45
N THR A 49 -0.96 -8.59 1.36
CA THR A 49 -0.32 -7.55 2.16
C THR A 49 -0.88 -6.18 1.79
N ALA A 50 -1.04 -5.91 0.48
CA ALA A 50 -1.68 -4.69 0.00
C ALA A 50 -3.11 -4.53 0.54
N ALA A 51 -3.93 -5.58 0.47
CA ALA A 51 -5.30 -5.57 1.01
C ALA A 51 -5.33 -5.30 2.51
N SER A 52 -4.39 -5.87 3.29
CA SER A 52 -4.29 -5.65 4.73
C SER A 52 -3.99 -4.18 5.06
N TRP A 53 -3.06 -3.56 4.32
CA TRP A 53 -2.73 -2.15 4.49
C TRP A 53 -3.84 -1.21 4.02
N TYR A 54 -4.55 -1.54 2.94
CA TYR A 54 -5.73 -0.77 2.54
C TYR A 54 -6.87 -0.89 3.55
N TRP A 55 -7.07 -2.06 4.16
CA TRP A 55 -7.98 -2.20 5.29
C TRP A 55 -7.60 -1.27 6.44
N ARG A 56 -6.32 -1.26 6.82
CA ARG A 56 -5.82 -0.37 7.87
C ARG A 56 -6.02 1.11 7.52
N ALA A 57 -5.73 1.49 6.27
CA ALA A 57 -5.94 2.86 5.79
C ALA A 57 -7.42 3.27 5.86
N LYS A 58 -8.33 2.35 5.52
CA LYS A 58 -9.77 2.54 5.64
C LYS A 58 -10.20 2.73 7.10
N GLU A 59 -9.69 1.91 8.02
CA GLU A 59 -9.96 2.05 9.46
C GLU A 59 -9.46 3.40 10.01
N LEU A 60 -8.37 3.93 9.45
CA LEU A 60 -7.81 5.24 9.79
C LEU A 60 -8.49 6.41 9.04
N GLY A 61 -9.59 6.16 8.32
CA GLY A 61 -10.43 7.19 7.70
C GLY A 61 -10.06 7.56 6.27
N VAL A 62 -9.20 6.79 5.59
CA VAL A 62 -8.86 7.04 4.18
C VAL A 62 -9.89 6.41 3.26
N ALA A 63 -10.78 7.24 2.73
CA ALA A 63 -11.84 6.81 1.82
C ALA A 63 -11.33 6.14 0.54
N GLU A 64 -10.19 6.61 0.02
CA GLU A 64 -9.59 6.10 -1.21
C GLU A 64 -9.13 4.63 -1.09
N ALA A 65 -8.83 4.18 0.13
CA ALA A 65 -8.44 2.81 0.41
C ALA A 65 -9.55 1.78 0.09
N ASP A 66 -10.83 2.16 0.17
CA ASP A 66 -11.95 1.27 -0.18
C ASP A 66 -11.99 0.97 -1.69
N ILE A 67 -11.58 1.93 -2.52
CA ILE A 67 -11.51 1.79 -3.98
C ILE A 67 -10.34 0.87 -4.34
N LEU A 68 -9.16 1.12 -3.76
CA LEU A 68 -7.96 0.33 -3.99
C LEU A 68 -8.10 -1.10 -3.46
N LEU A 69 -8.74 -1.27 -2.30
CA LEU A 69 -9.02 -2.58 -1.71
C LEU A 69 -9.86 -3.44 -2.66
N LYS A 70 -10.93 -2.88 -3.25
CA LYS A 70 -11.74 -3.60 -4.25
C LYS A 70 -10.94 -3.94 -5.51
N GLY A 71 -10.00 -3.07 -5.90
CA GLY A 71 -9.14 -3.26 -7.06
C GLY A 71 -8.10 -4.36 -6.88
N VAL A 72 -7.57 -4.55 -5.66
CA VAL A 72 -6.53 -5.56 -5.39
C VAL A 72 -7.09 -6.95 -5.09
N THR A 73 -8.35 -7.05 -4.65
CA THR A 73 -9.01 -8.32 -4.35
C THR A 73 -9.76 -8.95 -5.53
N LYS A 74 -9.77 -8.27 -6.69
CA LYS A 74 -10.48 -8.69 -7.90
C LYS A 74 -9.60 -9.59 -8.77
#